data_AF-A0A2E0BDI3-F1
#
_entry.id   AF-A0A2E0BDI3-F1
#
_cell.length_a   1.000
_cell.length_b   1.000
_cell.length_c   1.000
_cell.angle_alpha   90.00
_cell.angle_beta   90.00
_cell.angle_gamma   90.00
#
_symmetry.space_group_name_H-M   'P 1'
#
loop_
_entity.id
_entity.type
_entity.pdbx_description
1 polymer ?
#
loop_
_entity_poly.entity_id
_entity_poly.type
_entity_poly.pdbx_seq_one_letter_code
_entity_poly.pdbx_strand_id
1 'polypeptide(L)'
;MKFIKSDLLIPFILSIVCFFAYPYPEVAMWLVFFLASYSAIANDSIQTIGTFIASNADKKWYYLWIYMGSIFLITVTYSWINYGGDISYERLASKGLNEAPQQFKFLQVFAPVVLLILTRFRMPVSTSILLLSAFATQASSITSILQKSFFGYFIAFALAIIVWLLTTNLFEKYKNHKPSKLWLPLQWISSGALWSTWIMQDMANVAV
;
A
#
# COMPACT_ATOMS: atom_id res chain seq x y z
N MET A 1 11.59 -3.68 -25.09
CA MET A 1 10.39 -3.74 -24.24
C MET A 1 9.23 -4.25 -25.11
N LYS A 2 8.87 -5.53 -25.06
CA LYS A 2 7.75 -6.06 -25.87
C LYS A 2 6.46 -5.72 -25.14
N PHE A 3 5.78 -4.66 -25.59
CA PHE A 3 4.40 -4.39 -25.23
C PHE A 3 3.54 -5.56 -25.71
N ILE A 4 3.03 -6.37 -24.79
CA ILE A 4 2.01 -7.34 -25.15
C ILE A 4 0.68 -6.58 -25.08
N LYS A 5 -0.05 -6.49 -26.20
CA LYS A 5 -1.38 -5.84 -26.27
C LYS A 5 -2.35 -6.33 -25.18
N SER A 6 -2.09 -7.49 -24.57
CA SER A 6 -2.83 -8.05 -23.43
C SER A 6 -2.67 -7.26 -22.13
N ASP A 7 -1.60 -6.48 -21.95
CA ASP A 7 -1.33 -5.82 -20.66
C ASP A 7 -2.28 -4.67 -20.35
N LEU A 8 -2.84 -4.04 -21.39
CA LEU A 8 -3.83 -2.97 -21.27
C LEU A 8 -5.27 -3.44 -21.43
N LEU A 9 -5.48 -4.69 -21.86
CA LEU A 9 -6.81 -5.25 -22.08
C LEU A 9 -7.62 -5.36 -20.78
N ILE A 10 -6.98 -5.81 -19.70
CA ILE A 10 -7.63 -5.93 -18.39
C ILE A 10 -8.01 -4.55 -17.84
N PRO A 11 -7.10 -3.56 -17.74
CA PRO A 11 -7.48 -2.22 -17.35
C PRO A 11 -8.57 -1.60 -18.22
N PHE A 12 -8.53 -1.83 -19.53
CA PHE A 12 -9.55 -1.31 -20.46
C PHE A 12 -10.94 -1.91 -20.18
N ILE A 13 -11.04 -3.22 -19.95
CA ILE A 13 -12.29 -3.86 -19.53
C ILE A 13 -12.78 -3.26 -18.21
N LEU A 14 -11.89 -3.11 -17.23
CA LEU A 14 -12.24 -2.53 -15.93
C LEU A 14 -12.73 -1.08 -16.07
N SER A 15 -12.16 -0.27 -16.97
CA SER A 15 -12.65 1.08 -17.27
C SER A 15 -14.10 1.08 -17.77
N ILE A 16 -14.45 0.11 -18.63
CA ILE A 16 -15.81 -0.04 -19.15
C ILE A 16 -16.76 -0.45 -18.01
N VAL A 17 -16.34 -1.38 -17.15
CA VAL A 17 -17.14 -1.77 -15.97
C VAL A 17 -17.34 -0.58 -15.03
N CYS A 18 -16.30 0.23 -14.77
CA CYS A 18 -16.42 1.47 -13.99
C CYS A 18 -17.42 2.45 -14.61
N PHE A 19 -17.47 2.56 -15.95
CA PHE A 19 -18.40 3.44 -16.65
C PHE A 19 -19.86 3.00 -16.52
N PHE A 20 -20.13 1.70 -16.46
CA PHE A 20 -21.49 1.22 -16.21
C PHE A 20 -21.86 1.18 -14.72
N ALA A 21 -20.88 1.05 -13.83
CA ALA A 21 -21.10 0.97 -12.40
C ALA A 21 -21.27 2.33 -11.71
N TYR A 22 -20.65 3.41 -12.22
CA TYR A 22 -20.68 4.73 -11.55
C TYR A 22 -22.08 5.29 -11.23
N PRO A 23 -23.15 5.05 -12.03
CA PRO A 23 -24.49 5.57 -11.72
C PRO A 23 -25.15 4.86 -10.54
N TYR A 24 -24.65 3.69 -10.13
CA TYR A 24 -25.21 2.84 -9.08
C TYR A 24 -24.31 2.87 -7.84
N PRO A 25 -24.61 3.68 -6.80
CA PRO A 25 -23.69 3.91 -5.68
C PRO A 25 -23.26 2.65 -4.93
N GLU A 26 -24.18 1.72 -4.67
CA GLU A 26 -23.86 0.46 -3.97
C GLU A 26 -22.88 -0.41 -4.77
N VAL A 27 -23.10 -0.53 -6.08
CA VAL A 27 -22.23 -1.31 -6.98
C VAL A 27 -20.88 -0.62 -7.15
N ALA A 28 -20.89 0.71 -7.30
CA ALA A 28 -19.68 1.52 -7.40
C ALA A 28 -18.81 1.38 -6.13
N MET A 29 -19.41 1.39 -4.94
CA MET A 29 -18.68 1.26 -3.68
C MET A 29 -17.92 -0.07 -3.59
N TRP A 30 -18.59 -1.21 -3.81
CA TRP A 30 -17.92 -2.52 -3.79
C TRP A 30 -16.86 -2.64 -4.87
N LEU A 31 -17.16 -2.15 -6.08
CA LEU A 31 -16.21 -2.18 -7.18
C LEU A 31 -14.96 -1.34 -6.89
N VAL A 32 -15.13 -0.13 -6.37
CA VAL A 32 -14.02 0.74 -5.96
C VAL A 32 -13.23 0.10 -4.84
N PHE A 33 -13.89 -0.47 -3.83
CA PHE A 33 -13.23 -1.15 -2.73
C PHE A 33 -12.33 -2.30 -3.22
N PHE A 34 -12.83 -3.19 -4.08
CA PHE A 34 -12.03 -4.31 -4.60
C PHE A 34 -10.89 -3.84 -5.51
N LEU A 35 -11.11 -2.85 -6.37
CA LEU A 35 -10.07 -2.32 -7.24
C LEU A 35 -9.00 -1.54 -6.47
N ALA A 36 -9.41 -0.73 -5.50
CA ALA A 36 -8.50 0.00 -4.61
C ALA A 36 -7.68 -0.98 -3.78
N SER A 37 -8.31 -2.02 -3.21
CA SER A 37 -7.64 -3.10 -2.48
C SER A 37 -6.56 -3.76 -3.34
N TYR A 38 -6.93 -4.22 -4.53
CA TYR A 38 -6.00 -4.92 -5.41
C TYR A 38 -4.87 -4.01 -5.90
N SER A 39 -5.18 -2.78 -6.30
CA SER A 39 -4.18 -1.83 -6.82
C SER A 39 -3.19 -1.35 -5.75
N ALA A 40 -3.66 -1.04 -4.54
CA ALA A 40 -2.80 -0.62 -3.43
C ALA A 40 -1.87 -1.74 -2.97
N ILE A 41 -2.40 -2.97 -2.86
CA ILE A 41 -1.59 -4.15 -2.55
C ILE A 41 -0.57 -4.39 -3.67
N ALA A 42 -0.97 -4.36 -4.94
CA ALA A 42 -0.06 -4.60 -6.06
C ALA A 42 1.05 -3.53 -6.20
N ASN A 43 0.79 -2.27 -5.83
CA ASN A 43 1.74 -1.17 -5.97
C ASN A 43 2.77 -1.11 -4.83
N ASP A 44 2.28 -1.04 -3.60
CA ASP A 44 3.08 -0.61 -2.45
C ASP A 44 3.41 -1.79 -1.53
N SER A 45 2.50 -2.76 -1.38
CA SER A 45 2.73 -3.90 -0.47
C SER A 45 3.90 -4.77 -0.92
N ILE A 46 4.17 -4.86 -2.22
CA ILE A 46 5.27 -5.67 -2.75
C ILE A 46 6.64 -5.10 -2.35
N GLN A 47 6.75 -3.81 -2.06
CA GLN A 47 7.99 -3.19 -1.60
C GLN A 47 8.31 -3.60 -0.16
N THR A 48 7.28 -3.78 0.67
CA THR A 48 7.41 -4.22 2.06
C THR A 48 7.52 -5.75 2.18
N ILE A 49 6.67 -6.49 1.48
CA ILE A 49 6.56 -7.95 1.59
C ILE A 49 7.53 -8.67 0.65
N GLY A 50 7.88 -8.07 -0.49
CA GLY A 50 8.70 -8.70 -1.52
C GLY A 50 10.08 -9.08 -1.02
N THR A 51 10.70 -8.25 -0.18
CA THR A 51 12.00 -8.56 0.44
C THR A 51 11.89 -9.75 1.41
N PHE A 52 10.80 -9.87 2.16
CA PHE A 52 10.52 -11.01 3.03
C PHE A 52 10.31 -12.31 2.25
N ILE A 53 9.48 -12.27 1.20
CA ILE A 53 9.21 -13.44 0.35
C ILE A 53 10.47 -13.89 -0.38
N ALA A 54 11.23 -12.96 -0.97
CA ALA A 54 12.46 -13.28 -1.70
C ALA A 54 13.52 -13.88 -0.76
N SER A 55 13.65 -13.34 0.46
CA SER A 55 14.63 -13.82 1.44
C SER A 55 14.26 -15.16 2.08
N ASN A 56 12.99 -15.58 2.00
CA ASN A 56 12.49 -16.85 2.54
C ASN A 56 11.89 -17.75 1.45
N ALA A 57 12.34 -17.61 0.20
CA ALA A 57 11.85 -18.39 -0.94
C ALA A 57 12.13 -19.89 -0.81
N ASP A 58 13.05 -20.28 0.08
CA ASP A 58 13.31 -21.66 0.48
C ASP A 58 12.19 -22.27 1.35
N LYS A 59 11.34 -21.42 1.95
CA LYS A 59 10.21 -21.85 2.79
C LYS A 59 8.98 -22.09 1.93
N LYS A 60 8.14 -23.02 2.39
CA LYS A 60 6.87 -23.31 1.74
C LYS A 60 5.95 -22.08 1.83
N TRP A 61 5.29 -21.75 0.73
CA TRP A 61 4.46 -20.55 0.57
C TRP A 61 3.42 -20.37 1.67
N TYR A 62 2.84 -21.46 2.19
CA TYR A 62 1.80 -21.40 3.22
C TYR A 62 2.34 -20.91 4.57
N TYR A 63 3.61 -21.13 4.91
CA TYR A 63 4.19 -20.57 6.14
C TYR A 63 4.32 -19.05 6.05
N LEU A 64 4.77 -18.55 4.89
CA LEU A 64 4.86 -17.12 4.61
C LEU A 64 3.45 -16.50 4.63
N TRP A 65 2.48 -17.18 4.02
CA TRP A 65 1.08 -16.73 4.00
C TRP A 65 0.45 -16.68 5.40
N ILE A 66 0.61 -17.73 6.22
CA ILE A 66 0.08 -17.74 7.60
C ILE A 66 0.73 -16.63 8.42
N TYR A 67 2.04 -16.43 8.30
CA TYR A 67 2.72 -15.36 9.02
C TYR A 67 2.16 -13.98 8.67
N MET A 68 2.11 -13.66 7.38
CA MET A 68 1.60 -12.38 6.88
C MET A 68 0.10 -12.18 7.17
N GLY A 69 -0.69 -13.25 7.03
CA GLY A 69 -2.12 -13.27 7.34
C GLY A 69 -2.39 -13.11 8.84
N SER A 70 -1.57 -13.71 9.71
CA SER A 70 -1.69 -13.56 11.15
C SER A 70 -1.46 -12.11 11.60
N ILE A 71 -0.42 -11.45 11.07
CA ILE A 71 -0.17 -10.03 11.33
C ILE A 71 -1.36 -9.18 10.85
N PHE A 72 -1.86 -9.43 9.63
CA PHE A 72 -3.05 -8.73 9.14
C PHE A 72 -4.24 -8.87 10.10
N LEU A 73 -4.55 -10.09 10.52
CA LEU A 73 -5.65 -10.34 11.46
C LEU A 73 -5.42 -9.64 12.80
N ILE A 74 -4.22 -9.70 13.36
CA ILE A 74 -3.89 -9.05 14.64
C ILE A 74 -4.02 -7.54 14.52
N THR A 75 -3.44 -6.93 13.50
CA THR A 75 -3.45 -5.48 13.28
C THR A 75 -4.90 -4.98 13.08
N VAL A 76 -5.68 -5.64 12.21
CA VAL A 76 -7.08 -5.24 11.98
C VAL A 76 -7.94 -5.46 13.22
N THR A 77 -7.80 -6.60 13.91
CA THR A 77 -8.56 -6.91 15.13
C THR A 77 -8.21 -5.92 16.26
N TYR A 78 -6.94 -5.56 16.40
CA TYR A 78 -6.51 -4.54 17.35
C TYR A 78 -7.17 -3.19 17.04
N SER A 79 -7.22 -2.80 15.77
CA SER A 79 -7.88 -1.56 15.36
C SER A 79 -9.37 -1.60 15.73
N TRP A 80 -10.05 -2.68 15.36
CA TRP A 80 -11.49 -2.89 15.60
C TRP A 80 -11.86 -2.77 17.09
N ILE A 81 -11.06 -3.39 17.98
CA ILE A 81 -11.33 -3.38 19.42
C ILE A 81 -11.07 -2.00 20.04
N ASN A 82 -9.98 -1.32 19.65
CA ASN A 82 -9.57 -0.07 20.28
C ASN A 82 -10.26 1.17 19.71
N TYR A 83 -10.69 1.13 18.45
CA TYR A 83 -11.27 2.27 17.74
C TYR A 83 -12.75 2.06 17.41
N GLY A 84 -13.48 1.34 18.28
CA GLY A 84 -14.94 1.26 18.22
C GLY A 84 -15.50 0.63 16.94
N GLY A 85 -14.79 -0.32 16.34
CA GLY A 85 -15.15 -0.94 15.07
C GLY A 85 -14.47 -0.35 13.83
N ASP A 86 -13.53 0.58 13.99
CA ASP A 86 -12.74 1.08 12.87
C ASP A 86 -11.57 0.15 12.52
N ILE A 87 -11.38 -0.12 11.23
CA ILE A 87 -10.26 -0.89 10.67
C ILE A 87 -9.14 0.01 10.14
N SER A 88 -9.38 1.33 10.10
CA SER A 88 -8.53 2.34 9.48
C SER A 88 -7.69 3.14 10.48
N TYR A 89 -7.71 2.77 11.78
CA TYR A 89 -6.99 3.49 12.83
C TYR A 89 -7.35 5.00 12.88
N GLU A 90 -8.64 5.33 12.78
CA GLU A 90 -9.21 6.69 12.78
C GLU A 90 -8.74 7.58 11.62
N ARG A 91 -8.05 7.00 10.63
CA ARG A 91 -7.58 7.75 9.46
C ARG A 91 -8.72 8.14 8.53
N LEU A 92 -9.81 7.38 8.48
CA LEU A 92 -11.02 7.78 7.75
C LEU A 92 -11.71 8.96 8.44
N ALA A 93 -11.78 8.93 9.77
CA ALA A 93 -12.39 9.99 10.57
C ALA A 93 -11.63 11.31 10.52
N SER A 94 -10.30 11.26 10.60
CA SER A 94 -9.45 12.45 10.46
C SER A 94 -9.45 13.06 9.05
N LYS A 95 -9.85 12.30 8.02
CA LYS A 95 -9.96 12.78 6.63
C LYS A 95 -11.34 13.33 6.26
N GLY A 96 -12.30 13.35 7.19
CA GLY A 96 -13.66 13.84 6.94
C GLY A 96 -14.49 12.92 6.03
N LEU A 97 -14.14 11.63 5.98
CA LEU A 97 -14.80 10.59 5.15
C LEU A 97 -15.75 9.71 5.99
N ASN A 98 -16.33 10.28 7.05
CA ASN A 98 -17.23 9.55 7.96
C ASN A 98 -18.56 9.16 7.33
N GLU A 99 -18.92 9.78 6.21
CA GLU A 99 -20.15 9.49 5.47
C GLU A 99 -19.82 8.99 4.07
N ALA A 100 -20.43 7.85 3.69
CA ALA A 100 -20.30 7.32 2.35
C ALA A 100 -20.84 8.33 1.32
N PRO A 101 -20.10 8.63 0.24
CA PRO A 101 -20.54 9.61 -0.75
C PRO A 101 -21.84 9.13 -1.43
N GLN A 102 -22.89 9.94 -1.36
CA GLN A 102 -24.18 9.64 -1.99
C GLN A 102 -24.13 9.67 -3.53
N GLN A 103 -23.08 10.29 -4.10
CA GLN A 103 -22.83 10.36 -5.53
C GLN A 103 -21.34 10.15 -5.81
N PHE A 104 -21.03 9.13 -6.61
CA PHE A 104 -19.68 8.91 -7.11
C PHE A 104 -19.48 9.62 -8.44
N LYS A 105 -18.39 10.39 -8.58
CA LYS A 105 -17.93 10.87 -9.89
C LYS A 105 -17.20 9.74 -10.61
N PHE A 106 -17.36 9.65 -11.92
CA PHE A 106 -16.66 8.65 -12.75
C PHE A 106 -15.14 8.61 -12.46
N LEU A 107 -14.50 9.76 -12.28
CA LEU A 107 -13.06 9.84 -11.99
C LEU A 107 -12.67 9.15 -10.67
N GLN A 108 -13.55 9.17 -9.66
CA GLN A 108 -13.32 8.52 -8.37
C GLN A 108 -13.40 6.99 -8.52
N VAL A 109 -14.35 6.50 -9.32
CA VAL A 109 -14.51 5.07 -9.64
C VAL A 109 -13.39 4.57 -10.55
N PHE A 110 -12.85 5.45 -11.39
CA PHE A 110 -11.79 5.16 -12.35
C PHE A 110 -10.37 5.25 -11.76
N ALA A 111 -10.16 6.01 -10.69
CA ALA A 111 -8.84 6.23 -10.09
C ALA A 111 -8.07 4.92 -9.74
N PRO A 112 -8.70 3.88 -9.17
CA PRO A 112 -8.02 2.59 -8.96
C PRO A 112 -7.55 1.92 -10.26
N VAL A 113 -8.30 2.07 -11.35
CA VAL A 113 -7.90 1.54 -12.68
C VAL A 113 -6.67 2.27 -13.21
N VAL A 114 -6.59 3.59 -13.01
CA VAL A 114 -5.38 4.37 -13.34
C VAL A 114 -4.16 3.86 -12.57
N LEU A 115 -4.31 3.58 -11.27
CA LEU A 115 -3.25 2.96 -10.47
C LEU A 115 -2.86 1.57 -11.00
N LEU A 116 -3.82 0.76 -11.46
CA LEU A 116 -3.52 -0.53 -12.10
C LEU A 116 -2.77 -0.41 -13.42
N ILE A 117 -3.06 0.62 -14.20
CA ILE A 117 -2.32 0.92 -15.42
C ILE A 117 -0.88 1.30 -15.07
N LEU A 118 -0.70 2.21 -14.11
CA LEU A 118 0.62 2.72 -13.68
C LEU A 118 1.49 1.63 -13.06
N THR A 119 0.92 0.76 -12.22
CA THR A 119 1.61 -0.41 -11.65
C THR A 119 2.05 -1.40 -12.73
N ARG A 120 1.24 -1.63 -13.77
CA ARG A 120 1.65 -2.47 -14.92
C ARG A 120 2.80 -1.86 -15.71
N PHE A 121 2.88 -0.54 -15.78
CA PHE A 121 4.04 0.15 -16.34
C PHE A 121 5.29 0.08 -15.44
N ARG A 122 5.20 -0.57 -14.27
CA ARG A 122 6.27 -0.64 -13.24
C ARG A 122 6.76 0.74 -12.83
N MET A 123 5.90 1.76 -12.95
CA MET A 123 6.18 3.09 -12.46
C MET A 123 5.74 3.12 -10.99
N PRO A 124 6.65 3.25 -10.01
CA PRO A 124 6.25 3.43 -8.63
C PRO A 124 5.58 4.81 -8.51
N VAL A 125 4.31 4.83 -8.12
CA VAL A 125 3.53 6.06 -7.96
C VAL A 125 3.16 6.25 -6.50
N SER A 126 3.31 7.47 -6.00
CA SER A 126 2.77 7.85 -4.70
C SER A 126 1.24 7.89 -4.78
N THR A 127 0.60 6.79 -4.41
CA THR A 127 -0.85 6.59 -4.36
C THR A 127 -1.55 7.72 -3.58
N SER A 128 -0.89 8.21 -2.53
CA SER A 128 -1.33 9.36 -1.73
C SER A 128 -1.43 10.65 -2.55
N ILE A 129 -0.42 10.99 -3.37
CA ILE A 129 -0.42 12.24 -4.16
C ILE A 129 -1.46 12.18 -5.29
N LEU A 130 -1.60 11.01 -5.93
CA LEU A 130 -2.54 10.82 -7.05
C LEU A 130 -3.98 10.94 -6.57
N LEU A 131 -4.33 10.26 -5.48
CA LEU A 131 -5.67 10.32 -4.90
C LEU A 131 -5.94 11.71 -4.30
N LEU A 132 -5.04 12.28 -3.49
CA LEU A 132 -5.30 13.60 -2.92
C LEU A 132 -5.43 14.69 -3.98
N SER A 133 -4.68 14.65 -5.08
CA SER A 133 -4.84 15.63 -6.17
C SER A 133 -6.17 15.50 -6.89
N ALA A 134 -6.73 14.28 -6.98
CA ALA A 134 -8.03 14.04 -7.62
C ALA A 134 -9.22 14.40 -6.72
N PHE A 135 -9.05 14.34 -5.39
CA PHE A 135 -10.09 14.62 -4.40
C PHE A 135 -9.95 15.99 -3.71
N ALA A 136 -8.82 16.70 -3.86
CA ALA A 136 -8.63 18.02 -3.28
C ALA A 136 -9.43 19.10 -4.03
N THR A 137 -10.51 19.55 -3.41
CA THR A 137 -11.32 20.70 -3.87
C THR A 137 -10.78 22.05 -3.39
N GLN A 138 -9.76 22.08 -2.52
CA GLN A 138 -9.18 23.29 -1.94
C GLN A 138 -7.66 23.35 -2.12
N ALA A 139 -7.18 24.37 -2.83
CA ALA A 139 -5.77 24.56 -3.17
C ALA A 139 -4.82 24.67 -1.96
N SER A 140 -5.32 25.13 -0.81
CA SER A 140 -4.55 25.27 0.43
C SER A 140 -4.14 23.93 1.07
N SER A 141 -4.91 22.86 0.85
CA SER A 141 -4.58 21.54 1.36
C SER A 141 -3.44 20.88 0.57
N ILE A 142 -3.29 21.21 -0.71
CA ILE A 142 -2.29 20.58 -1.59
C ILE A 142 -0.86 20.93 -1.15
N THR A 143 -0.58 22.19 -0.82
CA THR A 143 0.76 22.64 -0.42
C THR A 143 1.25 21.98 0.87
N SER A 144 0.37 21.86 1.89
CA SER A 144 0.75 21.28 3.18
C SER A 144 1.04 19.77 3.06
N ILE A 145 0.32 19.08 2.18
CA ILE A 145 0.51 17.66 1.89
C ILE A 145 1.77 17.42 1.05
N LEU A 146 2.04 18.28 0.05
CA LEU A 146 3.27 18.23 -0.73
C LEU A 146 4.50 18.43 0.15
N GLN A 147 4.46 19.41 1.06
CA GLN A 147 5.54 19.64 2.03
C GLN A 147 5.75 18.43 2.95
N LYS A 148 4.68 17.90 3.56
CA LYS A 148 4.78 16.70 4.42
C LYS A 148 5.38 15.51 3.66
N SER A 149 4.93 15.29 2.42
CA SER A 149 5.44 14.20 1.58
C SER A 149 6.91 14.40 1.25
N PHE A 150 7.30 15.60 0.81
CA PHE A 150 8.68 15.94 0.46
C PHE A 150 9.63 15.74 1.64
N PHE A 151 9.30 16.29 2.81
CA PHE A 151 10.12 16.12 4.02
C PHE A 151 10.17 14.66 4.47
N GLY A 152 9.06 13.92 4.38
CA GLY A 152 9.02 12.49 4.69
C GLY A 152 10.00 11.69 3.82
N TYR A 153 9.96 11.87 2.49
CA TYR A 153 10.90 11.22 1.58
C TYR A 153 12.35 11.64 1.82
N PHE A 154 12.60 12.92 2.08
CA PHE A 154 13.94 13.43 2.37
C PHE A 154 14.54 12.81 3.64
N ILE A 155 13.76 12.75 4.72
CA ILE A 155 14.18 12.14 5.99
C ILE A 155 14.44 10.64 5.79
N ALA A 156 13.53 9.94 5.10
CA ALA A 156 13.71 8.51 4.81
C ALA A 156 14.99 8.23 4.01
N PHE A 157 15.27 9.06 3.00
CA PHE A 157 16.48 8.95 2.19
C PHE A 157 17.75 9.22 3.01
N ALA A 158 17.77 10.28 3.81
CA ALA A 158 18.91 10.60 4.68
C ALA A 158 19.17 9.50 5.72
N LEU A 159 18.11 8.99 6.37
CA LEU A 159 18.21 7.88 7.31
C LEU A 159 18.72 6.60 6.62
N ALA A 160 18.24 6.30 5.41
CA ALA A 160 18.72 5.15 4.66
C ALA A 160 20.22 5.23 4.38
N ILE A 161 20.74 6.41 4.01
CA ILE A 161 22.18 6.64 3.84
C ILE A 161 22.93 6.44 5.15
N ILE A 162 22.46 7.00 6.25
CA ILE A 162 23.12 6.86 7.56
C ILE A 162 23.18 5.39 7.98
N VAL A 163 22.05 4.68 7.91
CA VAL A 163 21.98 3.25 8.22
C VAL A 163 22.90 2.45 7.30
N TRP A 164 22.93 2.76 6.01
CA TRP A 164 23.82 2.12 5.05
C TRP A 164 25.30 2.32 5.41
N LEU A 165 25.72 3.56 5.68
CA LEU A 165 27.12 3.87 6.02
C LEU A 165 27.56 3.17 7.31
N LEU A 166 26.68 3.11 8.32
CA LEU A 166 26.96 2.40 9.57
C LEU A 166 27.03 0.89 9.38
N THR A 167 26.12 0.33 8.57
CA THR A 167 25.94 -1.12 8.45
C THR A 167 26.88 -1.74 7.42
N THR A 168 27.30 -1.00 6.38
CA THR A 168 28.11 -1.56 5.26
C THR A 168 29.41 -2.18 5.76
N ASN A 169 30.11 -1.49 6.67
CA ASN A 169 31.37 -2.00 7.21
C ASN A 169 31.17 -3.28 8.06
N LEU A 170 30.07 -3.37 8.80
CA LEU A 170 29.73 -4.59 9.54
C LEU A 170 29.32 -5.70 8.59
N PHE A 171 28.51 -5.40 7.58
CA PHE A 171 28.04 -6.34 6.59
C PHE A 171 29.21 -6.97 5.83
N GLU A 172 30.12 -6.16 5.29
CA GLU A 172 31.31 -6.64 4.58
C GLU A 172 32.21 -7.52 5.46
N LYS A 173 32.32 -7.21 6.74
CA LYS A 173 33.10 -7.99 7.71
C LYS A 173 32.48 -9.37 8.00
N TYR A 174 31.15 -9.45 8.08
CA TYR A 174 30.45 -10.65 8.52
C TYR A 174 29.74 -11.44 7.40
N LYS A 175 29.76 -10.96 6.14
CA LYS A 175 29.06 -11.61 5.01
C LYS A 175 29.46 -13.07 4.76
N ASN A 176 30.71 -13.43 5.06
CA ASN A 176 31.24 -14.78 4.85
C ASN A 176 31.01 -15.72 6.05
N HIS A 177 30.45 -15.21 7.15
CA HIS A 177 30.17 -16.02 8.33
C HIS A 177 28.79 -16.66 8.20
N LYS A 178 28.62 -17.87 8.76
CA LYS A 178 27.29 -18.47 8.84
C LYS A 178 26.39 -17.55 9.67
N PRO A 179 25.23 -17.11 9.14
CA PRO A 179 24.33 -16.26 9.89
C PRO A 179 23.87 -16.98 11.16
N SER A 180 23.83 -16.23 12.26
CA SER A 180 23.33 -16.74 13.54
C SER A 180 21.89 -17.24 13.39
N LYS A 181 21.51 -18.27 14.16
CA LYS A 181 20.12 -18.74 14.22
C LYS A 181 19.13 -17.64 14.65
N LEU A 182 19.63 -16.57 15.30
CA LEU A 182 18.86 -15.38 15.68
C LEU A 182 18.54 -14.45 14.51
N TRP A 183 19.23 -14.57 13.38
CA TRP A 183 18.99 -13.71 12.22
C TRP A 183 17.58 -13.90 11.64
N LEU A 184 17.15 -15.15 11.52
CA LEU A 184 15.83 -15.49 10.97
C LEU A 184 14.68 -14.86 11.78
N PRO A 185 14.56 -15.04 13.11
CA PRO A 185 13.49 -14.40 13.88
C PRO A 185 13.59 -12.87 13.87
N LEU A 186 14.80 -12.28 13.93
CA LEU A 186 14.95 -10.82 13.85
C LEU A 186 14.49 -10.25 12.51
N GLN A 187 14.84 -10.92 11.41
CA GLN A 187 14.38 -10.56 10.07
C GLN A 187 12.85 -10.65 9.99
N TRP A 188 12.26 -11.75 10.48
CA TRP A 188 10.82 -11.94 10.46
C TRP A 188 10.09 -10.86 11.26
N ILE A 189 10.56 -10.55 12.47
CA ILE A 189 10.00 -9.48 13.32
C ILE A 189 10.09 -8.13 12.60
N SER A 190 11.25 -7.80 12.01
CA SER A 190 11.43 -6.54 11.27
C SER A 190 10.48 -6.44 10.06
N SER A 191 10.41 -7.49 9.23
CA SER A 191 9.48 -7.55 8.10
C SER A 191 8.02 -7.49 8.54
N GLY A 192 7.69 -8.14 9.66
CA GLY A 192 6.34 -8.14 10.23
C GLY A 192 5.95 -6.77 10.78
N ALA A 193 6.88 -6.06 11.42
CA ALA A 193 6.67 -4.69 11.86
C ALA A 193 6.41 -3.75 10.68
N LEU A 194 7.23 -3.84 9.62
CA LEU A 194 7.02 -3.06 8.40
C LEU A 194 5.65 -3.36 7.78
N TRP A 195 5.26 -4.63 7.72
CA TRP A 195 3.94 -5.03 7.21
C TRP A 195 2.79 -4.47 8.05
N SER A 196 2.88 -4.56 9.38
CA SER A 196 1.89 -3.96 10.27
C SER A 196 1.80 -2.46 10.09
N THR A 197 2.93 -1.74 9.96
CA THR A 197 2.91 -0.30 9.73
C THR A 197 2.26 0.08 8.40
N TRP A 198 2.50 -0.71 7.35
CA TRP A 198 1.84 -0.50 6.06
C TRP A 198 0.33 -0.70 6.17
N ILE A 199 -0.12 -1.77 6.85
CA ILE A 199 -1.55 -1.99 7.11
C ILE A 199 -2.15 -0.79 7.85
N MET A 200 -1.53 -0.36 8.95
CA MET A 200 -2.02 0.78 9.74
C MET A 200 -2.12 2.07 8.93
N GLN A 201 -1.17 2.30 8.02
CA GLN A 201 -1.06 3.56 7.31
C GLN A 201 -1.85 3.60 6.00
N ASP A 202 -1.75 2.57 5.17
CA ASP A 202 -2.26 2.58 3.81
C ASP A 202 -3.54 1.75 3.61
N MET A 203 -3.90 0.84 4.53
CA MET A 203 -5.20 0.15 4.47
C MET A 203 -6.38 1.13 4.59
N ALA A 204 -6.18 2.24 5.30
CA ALA A 204 -7.15 3.33 5.37
C ALA A 204 -7.47 3.94 3.99
N ASN A 205 -6.55 3.89 3.02
CA ASN A 205 -6.80 4.38 1.66
C ASN A 205 -7.64 3.39 0.83
N VAL A 206 -7.68 2.12 1.25
CA VAL A 206 -8.46 1.05 0.62
C VAL A 206 -9.89 1.00 1.16
N ALA A 207 -10.09 1.41 2.41
CA ALA A 207 -11.38 1.41 3.10
C ALA A 207 -12.25 2.67 2.87
N VAL A 208 -11.81 3.58 2.00
CA VAL A 208 -12.56 4.80 1.59
C VAL A 208 -13.75 4.45 0.68
#